data_AF-A0A925Z0K1-F1
#
_entry.id   AF-A0A925Z0K1-F1
#
_cell.length_a   1.000
_cell.length_b   1.000
_cell.length_c   1.000
_cell.angle_alpha   90.00
_cell.angle_beta   90.00
_cell.angle_gamma   90.00
#
_symmetry.space_group_name_H-M   'P 1'
#
loop_
_entity.id
_entity.type
_entity.pdbx_description
1 polymer ?
#
loop_
_entity_poly.entity_id
_entity_poly.type
_entity_poly.pdbx_seq_one_letter_code
_entity_poly.pdbx_strand_id
1 'polypeptide(L)'
;MQELINKLKETAGINDEQAKLSIETISKYLKDKMPKSFHSQIDNMMNGGKLSEGIKEKLIDSAVDAKEKVEDVFDEVKDKISDLFNKKKD
;
A
#
# COMPACT_ATOMS: atom_id res chain seq x y z
N MET A 1 5.52 -13.57 4.15
CA MET A 1 4.87 -14.06 2.92
C MET A 1 3.90 -15.20 3.21
N GLN A 2 4.15 -16.05 4.21
CA GLN A 2 3.30 -17.20 4.53
C GLN A 2 1.84 -16.85 4.85
N GLU A 3 1.60 -15.75 5.56
CA GLU A 3 0.23 -15.27 5.82
C GLU A 3 -0.54 -14.99 4.51
N LEU A 4 0.11 -14.31 3.56
CA LEU A 4 -0.48 -13.99 2.26
C LEU A 4 -0.70 -15.24 1.40
N ILE A 5 0.24 -16.19 1.45
CA ILE A 5 0.10 -17.51 0.81
C ILE A 5 -1.13 -18.24 1.36
N ASN A 6 -1.25 -18.37 2.68
CA ASN A 6 -2.38 -19.05 3.31
C ASN A 6 -3.70 -18.39 2.93
N LYS A 7 -3.76 -17.05 2.96
CA LYS A 7 -4.96 -16.32 2.56
C LYS A 7 -5.35 -16.57 1.11
N LEU A 8 -4.38 -16.60 0.19
CA LEU A 8 -4.66 -16.91 -1.22
C LEU A 8 -5.15 -18.36 -1.40
N LYS A 9 -4.58 -19.32 -0.67
CA LYS A 9 -5.05 -20.72 -0.70
C LYS A 9 -6.49 -20.84 -0.20
N GLU A 10 -6.79 -20.20 0.93
CA GLU A 10 -8.13 -20.22 1.54
C GLU A 10 -9.19 -19.56 0.66
N THR A 11 -8.85 -18.44 0.02
CA THR A 11 -9.83 -17.62 -0.71
C THR A 11 -9.92 -17.94 -2.19
N ALA A 12 -8.80 -18.25 -2.84
CA ALA A 12 -8.75 -18.54 -4.27
C ALA A 12 -8.66 -20.04 -4.59
N GLY A 13 -8.50 -20.90 -3.56
CA GLY A 13 -8.43 -22.35 -3.75
C GLY A 13 -7.18 -22.83 -4.49
N ILE A 14 -6.12 -22.01 -4.52
CA ILE A 14 -4.86 -22.34 -5.20
C ILE A 14 -3.89 -23.04 -4.25
N ASN A 15 -2.85 -23.68 -4.80
CA ASN A 15 -1.80 -24.33 -3.99
C ASN A 15 -0.67 -23.35 -3.61
N ASP A 16 0.27 -23.82 -2.78
CA ASP A 16 1.40 -23.00 -2.30
C ASP A 16 2.27 -22.41 -3.42
N GLU A 17 2.51 -23.19 -4.48
CA GLU A 17 3.36 -22.79 -5.59
C GLU A 17 2.68 -21.73 -6.45
N GLN A 18 1.39 -21.91 -6.74
CA GLN A 18 0.56 -20.94 -7.44
C GLN A 18 0.43 -19.63 -6.65
N ALA A 19 0.28 -19.71 -5.33
CA ALA A 19 0.22 -18.54 -4.47
C ALA A 19 1.53 -17.75 -4.49
N LYS A 20 2.69 -18.43 -4.38
CA LYS A 20 4.01 -17.78 -4.49
C LYS A 20 4.19 -17.09 -5.84
N LEU A 21 3.91 -17.79 -6.93
CA LEU A 21 4.03 -17.26 -8.29
C LEU A 21 3.14 -16.02 -8.48
N SER A 22 1.93 -16.06 -7.92
CA SER A 22 0.99 -14.93 -7.97
C SER A 22 1.54 -13.70 -7.25
N ILE A 23 2.05 -13.89 -6.02
CA ILE A 23 2.63 -12.80 -5.22
C ILE A 23 3.85 -12.20 -5.93
N GLU A 24 4.73 -13.04 -6.48
CA GLU A 24 5.92 -12.59 -7.22
C GLU A 24 5.56 -11.82 -8.49
N THR A 25 4.58 -12.30 -9.25
CA THR A 25 4.10 -11.65 -10.47
C THR A 25 3.54 -10.26 -10.17
N ILE A 26 2.71 -10.14 -9.12
CA ILE A 26 2.15 -8.86 -8.69
C ILE A 26 3.25 -7.93 -8.16
N SER A 27 4.17 -8.44 -7.34
CA SER A 27 5.30 -7.66 -6.82
C SER A 27 6.13 -7.06 -7.95
N LYS A 28 6.48 -7.87 -8.96
CA LYS A 28 7.21 -7.43 -10.14
C LYS A 28 6.46 -6.34 -10.90
N TYR A 29 5.17 -6.58 -11.19
CA TYR A 29 4.35 -5.59 -11.89
C TYR A 29 4.30 -4.24 -11.16
N LEU A 30 4.12 -4.25 -9.83
CA LEU A 30 4.10 -3.02 -9.04
C LEU A 30 5.46 -2.32 -9.02
N LYS A 31 6.56 -3.06 -8.90
CA LYS A 31 7.91 -2.49 -8.96
C LYS A 31 8.20 -1.85 -10.31
N ASP A 32 7.76 -2.46 -11.40
CA ASP A 32 7.96 -1.90 -12.74
C ASP A 32 7.18 -0.59 -12.96
N LYS A 33 6.11 -0.37 -12.20
CA LYS A 33 5.28 0.85 -12.26
C LYS A 33 5.62 1.90 -11.20
N MET A 34 6.39 1.55 -10.19
CA MET A 34 6.70 2.42 -9.07
C MET A 34 8.16 2.90 -9.09
N PRO A 35 8.46 4.08 -8.55
CA PRO A 35 9.84 4.53 -8.39
C PRO A 35 10.66 3.54 -7.56
N LYS A 36 11.96 3.41 -7.87
CA LYS A 36 12.87 2.48 -7.18
C LYS A 36 12.89 2.66 -5.67
N SER A 37 12.62 3.87 -5.18
CA SER A 37 12.53 4.19 -3.75
C SER A 37 11.43 3.43 -3.00
N PHE A 38 10.44 2.85 -3.71
CA PHE A 38 9.33 2.08 -3.15
C PHE A 38 9.53 0.56 -3.28
N HIS A 39 10.56 0.10 -3.99
CA HIS A 39 10.71 -1.34 -4.30
C HIS A 39 10.90 -2.18 -3.04
N SER A 40 11.70 -1.71 -2.08
CA SER A 40 11.91 -2.46 -0.83
C SER A 40 10.66 -2.49 0.05
N GLN A 41 9.79 -1.49 -0.06
CA GLN A 41 8.54 -1.44 0.68
C GLN A 41 7.48 -2.33 0.07
N ILE A 42 7.43 -2.43 -1.27
CA ILE A 42 6.62 -3.43 -1.95
C ILE A 42 7.06 -4.83 -1.50
N ASP A 43 8.37 -5.10 -1.46
CA ASP A 43 8.89 -6.36 -0.95
C ASP A 43 8.50 -6.61 0.51
N ASN A 44 8.66 -5.60 1.37
CA ASN A 44 8.28 -5.72 2.78
C ASN A 44 6.80 -6.06 2.92
N MET A 45 5.93 -5.38 2.17
CA MET A 45 4.48 -5.59 2.22
C MET A 45 4.06 -6.96 1.73
N MET A 46 4.61 -7.43 0.59
CA MET A 46 4.35 -8.78 0.06
C MET A 46 4.88 -9.87 1.01
N ASN A 47 5.88 -9.55 1.82
CA ASN A 47 6.38 -10.41 2.87
C ASN A 47 5.58 -10.36 4.18
N GLY A 48 4.48 -9.61 4.25
CA GLY A 48 3.64 -9.48 5.44
C GLY A 48 4.10 -8.38 6.41
N GLY A 49 5.08 -7.58 6.02
CA GLY A 49 5.46 -6.36 6.72
C GLY A 49 4.47 -5.22 6.46
N LYS A 50 4.49 -4.21 7.32
CA LYS A 50 3.68 -2.99 7.14
C LYS A 50 4.47 -1.96 6.33
N LEU A 51 3.76 -1.06 5.65
CA LEU A 51 4.39 0.10 5.01
C LEU A 51 5.10 0.94 6.06
N SER A 52 6.39 1.23 5.84
CA SER A 52 7.22 1.98 6.79
C SER A 52 6.70 3.41 6.96
N GLU A 53 6.83 3.96 8.17
CA GLU A 53 6.36 5.32 8.49
C GLU A 53 6.99 6.38 7.58
N GLY A 54 8.30 6.30 7.31
CA GLY A 54 8.96 7.23 6.38
C GLY A 54 8.48 7.15 4.91
N ILE A 55 7.76 6.10 4.52
CA ILE A 55 7.07 6.05 3.21
C ILE A 55 5.65 6.60 3.32
N LYS A 56 4.96 6.39 4.46
CA LYS A 56 3.69 7.06 4.71
C LYS A 56 3.89 8.58 4.71
N GLU A 57 4.92 9.07 5.38
CA GLU A 57 5.31 10.49 5.36
C GLU A 57 5.61 10.95 3.94
N LYS A 58 6.48 10.27 3.19
CA LYS A 58 6.76 10.66 1.79
C LYS A 58 5.55 10.61 0.86
N LEU A 59 4.62 9.68 1.07
CA LEU A 59 3.35 9.63 0.32
C LEU A 59 2.43 10.77 0.72
N ILE A 60 2.37 11.12 2.01
CA ILE A 60 1.63 12.28 2.51
C ILE A 60 2.25 13.55 1.94
N ASP A 61 3.56 13.72 2.03
CA ASP A 61 4.29 14.89 1.52
C ASP A 61 4.13 15.03 0.01
N SER A 62 4.28 13.93 -0.76
CA SER A 62 4.05 13.97 -2.22
C SER A 62 2.59 14.26 -2.57
N ALA A 63 1.64 13.79 -1.76
CA ALA A 63 0.22 14.10 -1.92
C ALA A 63 -0.11 15.54 -1.52
N VAL A 64 0.60 16.12 -0.53
CA VAL A 64 0.52 17.51 -0.09
C VAL A 64 1.13 18.45 -1.15
N ASP A 65 2.29 18.10 -1.71
CA ASP A 65 2.95 18.84 -2.79
C ASP A 65 2.15 18.78 -4.10
N ALA A 66 1.47 17.66 -4.37
CA ALA A 66 0.50 17.56 -5.46
C ALA A 66 -0.80 18.36 -5.16
N LYS A 67 -1.17 18.48 -3.87
CA LYS A 67 -2.32 19.25 -3.36
C LYS A 67 -2.14 20.76 -3.51
N GLU A 68 -0.93 21.29 -3.31
CA GLU A 68 -0.64 22.73 -3.56
C GLU A 68 -0.86 23.14 -5.02
N LYS A 69 -0.90 22.18 -5.95
CA LYS A 69 -1.19 22.44 -7.36
C LYS A 69 -2.67 22.31 -7.74
N VAL A 70 -3.54 21.86 -6.83
CA VAL A 70 -4.99 21.65 -7.07
C VAL A 70 -5.77 21.94 -5.77
N GLU A 71 -6.04 23.23 -5.50
CA GLU A 71 -6.69 23.69 -4.25
C GLU A 71 -8.06 23.03 -3.96
N ASP A 72 -8.85 22.68 -4.98
CA ASP A 72 -10.24 22.21 -4.81
C ASP A 72 -10.39 20.78 -4.25
N VAL A 73 -9.40 19.91 -4.44
CA VAL A 73 -9.47 18.51 -3.95
C VAL A 73 -9.00 18.41 -2.48
N PHE A 74 -8.39 19.49 -1.96
CA PHE A 74 -7.77 19.49 -0.64
C PHE A 74 -8.78 19.35 0.49
N ASP A 75 -9.86 20.13 0.43
CA ASP A 75 -10.85 20.21 1.51
C ASP A 75 -11.65 18.91 1.63
N GLU A 76 -12.07 18.34 0.51
CA GLU A 76 -12.89 17.12 0.50
C GLU A 76 -12.14 15.87 1.00
N VAL A 77 -10.84 15.78 0.72
CA VAL A 77 -9.98 14.69 1.20
C VAL A 77 -9.55 14.92 2.66
N LYS A 78 -9.26 16.18 3.05
CA LYS A 78 -8.89 16.50 4.43
C LYS A 78 -10.05 16.24 5.37
N ASP A 79 -11.27 16.57 5.00
CA ASP A 79 -12.45 16.31 5.82
C ASP A 79 -12.65 14.80 6.00
N LYS A 80 -12.57 14.02 4.92
CA LYS A 80 -12.68 12.54 5.00
C LYS A 80 -11.54 11.88 5.79
N ILE A 81 -10.31 12.38 5.68
CA ILE A 81 -9.17 11.87 6.47
C ILE A 81 -9.31 12.27 7.94
N SER A 82 -9.76 13.49 8.21
CA SER A 82 -9.98 13.99 9.58
C SER A 82 -11.11 13.23 10.26
N ASP A 83 -12.18 12.91 9.54
CA ASP A 83 -13.26 12.05 10.03
C ASP A 83 -12.77 10.63 10.36
N LEU A 84 -11.90 10.06 9.52
CA LEU A 84 -11.30 8.74 9.77
C LEU A 84 -10.29 8.76 10.94
N PHE A 85 -9.61 9.87 11.18
CA PHE A 85 -8.66 10.02 12.29
C PHE A 85 -9.36 10.32 13.62
N ASN A 86 -10.43 11.11 13.62
CA ASN A 86 -11.21 11.41 14.82
C ASN A 86 -12.03 10.22 15.29
N LYS A 87 -12.49 9.35 14.38
CA LYS A 87 -13.23 8.12 14.72
C LYS A 87 -12.39 7.04 15.42
N LYS A 88 -11.09 7.29 15.65
CA LYS A 88 -10.19 6.40 16.41
C LYS A 88 -9.92 6.87 17.84
N LYS A 89 -10.54 7.97 18.28
CA LYS A 89 -10.37 8.55 19.62
C LYS A 89 -11.58 8.41 20.56
N ASP A 90 -12.65 7.76 20.10
CA ASP A 90 -13.78 7.28 20.91
C ASP A 90 -13.78 5.75 21.00
#